data_AF-F0GJL2-F1
#
_entry.id   AF-F0GJL2-F1
#
_cell.length_a   1.000
_cell.length_b   1.000
_cell.length_c   1.000
_cell.angle_alpha   90.00
_cell.angle_beta   90.00
_cell.angle_gamma   90.00
#
_symmetry.space_group_name_H-M   'P 1'
#
loop_
_entity.id
_entity.type
_entity.pdbx_description
1 polymer ?
#
loop_
_entity_poly.entity_id
_entity_poly.type
_entity_poly.pdbx_seq_one_letter_code
_entity_poly.pdbx_strand_id
1 'polypeptide(L)'
;MVETGKLEKQVADLVATRGAKSKATLDASATIFSSSFAMIAAMTAALIVLAIAIAERVVRRLTAQLGGEPAYAKAIAADIARGDLTRPIMLGRHDRDSMVRALADMQTGLAATVGEIAVSADAIASASGEISTGNLDLSQRTAQQAAALERTAASMEQLTSTVRQNAEHARQASTLAADASAVAEAGGAVVGRMVATM
;
A
#
# COMPACT_ATOMS: atom_id res chain seq x y z
N MET A 1 11.64 -1.79 121.09
CA MET A 1 11.94 -2.93 120.20
C MET A 1 10.73 -3.48 119.42
N VAL A 2 9.50 -2.99 119.63
CA VAL A 2 8.30 -3.51 118.91
C VAL A 2 8.02 -2.78 117.59
N GLU A 3 8.46 -1.52 117.42
CA GLU A 3 8.25 -0.75 116.18
C GLU A 3 9.15 -1.15 115.01
N THR A 4 10.35 -1.67 115.28
CA THR A 4 11.34 -2.01 114.23
C THR A 4 10.92 -3.20 113.37
N GLY A 5 10.33 -4.25 113.96
CA GLY A 5 9.85 -5.42 113.21
C GLY A 5 8.63 -5.13 112.32
N LYS A 6 7.83 -4.12 112.65
CA LYS A 6 6.69 -3.67 111.82
C LYS A 6 7.17 -2.92 110.58
N LEU A 7 8.19 -2.08 110.74
CA LEU A 7 8.84 -1.36 109.65
C LEU A 7 9.55 -2.32 108.69
N GLU A 8 10.29 -3.31 109.19
CA GLU A 8 10.92 -4.32 108.34
C GLU A 8 9.90 -5.10 107.50
N LYS A 9 8.77 -5.49 108.10
CA LYS A 9 7.70 -6.21 107.39
C LYS A 9 7.02 -5.34 106.33
N GLN A 10 6.80 -4.05 106.61
CA GLN A 10 6.25 -3.12 105.63
C GLN A 10 7.22 -2.85 104.48
N VAL A 11 8.53 -2.74 104.76
CA VAL A 11 9.55 -2.59 103.72
C VAL A 11 9.65 -3.86 102.87
N ALA A 12 9.65 -5.04 103.49
CA ALA A 12 9.65 -6.31 102.77
C ALA A 12 8.41 -6.49 101.88
N ASP A 13 7.23 -6.13 102.38
CA ASP A 13 5.96 -6.19 101.62
C ASP A 13 5.94 -5.17 100.47
N LEU A 14 6.47 -3.96 100.69
CA LEU A 14 6.61 -2.94 99.65
C LEU A 14 7.60 -3.38 98.55
N VAL A 15 8.72 -4.01 98.91
CA VAL A 15 9.71 -4.57 97.97
C VAL A 15 9.12 -5.75 97.20
N ALA A 16 8.38 -6.65 97.85
CA ALA A 16 7.69 -7.76 97.20
C ALA A 16 6.63 -7.26 96.22
N THR A 17 5.82 -6.26 96.62
CA THR A 17 4.78 -5.68 95.78
C THR A 17 5.37 -4.92 94.58
N ARG A 18 6.48 -4.20 94.78
CA ARG A 18 7.21 -3.53 93.68
C ARG A 18 7.90 -4.53 92.76
N GLY A 19 8.47 -5.62 93.30
CA GLY A 19 9.06 -6.71 92.52
C GLY A 19 8.01 -7.43 91.66
N ALA A 20 6.84 -7.73 92.22
CA ALA A 20 5.72 -8.32 91.50
C ALA A 20 5.17 -7.40 90.41
N LYS A 21 5.00 -6.09 90.70
CA LYS A 21 4.60 -5.10 89.69
C LYS A 21 5.66 -4.92 88.60
N SER A 22 6.94 -4.89 88.96
CA SER A 22 8.04 -4.77 87.99
C SER A 22 8.08 -5.97 87.04
N LYS A 23 7.91 -7.19 87.58
CA LYS A 23 7.79 -8.40 86.77
C LYS A 23 6.56 -8.39 85.87
N ALA A 24 5.40 -7.98 86.40
CA ALA A 24 4.17 -7.84 85.62
C ALA A 24 4.30 -6.79 84.51
N THR A 25 5.01 -5.68 84.74
CA THR A 25 5.28 -4.68 83.69
C THR A 25 6.24 -5.21 82.61
N LEU A 26 7.23 -6.03 82.99
CA LEU A 26 8.15 -6.65 82.03
C LEU A 26 7.43 -7.70 81.17
N ASP A 27 6.56 -8.53 81.76
CA ASP A 27 5.76 -9.54 81.05
C ASP A 27 4.70 -8.89 80.14
N ALA A 28 4.09 -7.78 80.59
CA ALA A 28 3.16 -6.98 79.79
C ALA A 28 3.86 -6.33 78.59
N SER A 29 5.05 -5.76 78.76
CA SER A 29 5.85 -5.19 77.66
C SER A 29 6.28 -6.25 76.65
N ALA A 30 6.65 -7.46 77.08
CA ALA A 30 6.99 -8.57 76.19
C ALA A 30 5.78 -9.00 75.33
N THR A 31 4.59 -9.04 75.92
CA THR A 31 3.34 -9.42 75.21
C THR A 31 2.89 -8.34 74.22
N ILE A 32 3.01 -7.06 74.58
CA ILE A 32 2.68 -5.93 73.70
C ILE A 32 3.64 -5.87 72.50
N PHE A 33 4.93 -6.12 72.73
CA PHE A 33 5.94 -6.11 71.66
C PHE A 33 5.71 -7.25 70.67
N SER A 34 5.47 -8.47 71.16
CA SER A 34 5.20 -9.64 70.31
C SER A 34 3.92 -9.49 69.49
N SER A 35 2.85 -8.93 70.07
CA SER A 35 1.57 -8.73 69.36
C SER A 35 1.65 -7.60 68.32
N SER A 36 2.40 -6.53 68.63
CA SER A 36 2.62 -5.42 67.69
C SER A 36 3.47 -5.86 66.49
N PHE A 37 4.53 -6.64 66.72
CA PHE A 37 5.35 -7.22 65.65
C PHE A 37 4.52 -8.17 64.77
N ALA A 38 3.69 -9.02 65.37
CA ALA A 38 2.81 -9.92 64.64
C ALA A 38 1.77 -9.18 63.77
N MET A 39 1.18 -8.09 64.26
CA MET A 39 0.25 -7.28 63.46
C MET A 39 0.94 -6.56 62.29
N ILE A 40 2.13 -6.00 62.49
CA ILE A 40 2.90 -5.36 61.42
C ILE A 40 3.27 -6.40 60.35
N ALA A 41 3.80 -7.56 60.76
CA ALA A 41 4.13 -8.65 59.84
C ALA A 41 2.89 -9.13 59.04
N ALA A 42 1.73 -9.26 59.70
CA ALA A 42 0.48 -9.63 59.04
C ALA A 42 0.01 -8.56 58.03
N MET A 43 0.10 -7.27 58.35
CA MET A 43 -0.22 -6.19 57.42
C MET A 43 0.73 -6.16 56.22
N THR A 44 2.04 -6.31 56.43
CA THR A 44 3.02 -6.36 55.34
C THR A 44 2.75 -7.55 54.44
N ALA A 45 2.48 -8.74 55.00
CA ALA A 45 2.11 -9.91 54.23
C ALA A 45 0.82 -9.70 53.42
N ALA A 46 -0.21 -9.09 54.02
CA ALA A 46 -1.46 -8.78 53.33
C ALA A 46 -1.26 -7.82 52.15
N LEU A 47 -0.42 -6.79 52.29
CA LEU A 47 -0.10 -5.86 51.22
C LEU A 47 0.67 -6.55 50.07
N ILE A 48 1.61 -7.45 50.38
CA ILE A 48 2.33 -8.23 49.36
C ILE A 48 1.35 -9.11 48.58
N VAL A 49 0.46 -9.82 49.28
CA VAL A 49 -0.56 -10.67 48.64
C VAL A 49 -1.48 -9.83 47.76
N LEU A 50 -1.92 -8.66 48.25
CA LEU A 50 -2.76 -7.75 47.47
C LEU A 50 -2.03 -7.23 46.21
N ALA A 51 -0.75 -6.87 46.32
CA ALA A 51 0.05 -6.42 45.19
C ALA A 51 0.19 -7.52 44.12
N ILE A 52 0.46 -8.76 44.53
CA ILE A 52 0.55 -9.91 43.62
C ILE A 52 -0.80 -10.17 42.96
N ALA A 53 -1.89 -10.15 43.72
CA ALA A 53 -3.24 -10.37 43.19
C ALA A 53 -3.63 -9.30 42.15
N ILE A 54 -3.29 -8.03 42.39
CA ILE A 54 -3.51 -6.95 41.43
C ILE A 54 -2.63 -7.15 40.19
N ALA A 55 -1.35 -7.46 40.36
CA ALA A 55 -0.42 -7.69 39.25
C ALA A 55 -0.92 -8.83 38.34
N GLU A 56 -1.31 -9.97 38.90
CA GLU A 56 -1.88 -11.08 38.12
C GLU A 56 -3.17 -10.68 37.40
N ARG A 57 -4.04 -9.91 38.06
CA ARG A 57 -5.31 -9.46 37.47
C ARG A 57 -5.07 -8.51 36.29
N VAL A 58 -4.08 -7.63 36.39
CA VAL A 58 -3.68 -6.72 35.30
C VAL A 58 -3.06 -7.52 34.15
N VAL A 59 -2.09 -8.40 34.43
CA VAL A 59 -1.42 -9.22 33.41
C VAL A 59 -2.43 -10.06 32.65
N ARG A 60 -3.34 -10.76 33.34
CA ARG A 60 -4.40 -11.57 32.71
C ARG A 60 -5.34 -10.74 31.84
N ARG A 61 -5.67 -9.52 32.23
CA ARG A 61 -6.51 -8.63 31.43
C ARG A 61 -5.79 -8.14 30.19
N LEU A 62 -4.51 -7.78 30.31
CA LEU A 62 -3.70 -7.33 29.17
C LEU A 62 -3.48 -8.46 28.16
N THR A 63 -3.14 -9.68 28.60
CA THR A 63 -3.00 -10.81 27.67
C THR A 63 -4.32 -11.17 27.00
N ALA A 64 -5.46 -11.07 27.70
CA ALA A 64 -6.77 -11.27 27.09
C ALA A 64 -7.12 -10.20 26.03
N GLN A 65 -6.83 -8.92 26.30
CA GLN A 65 -7.05 -7.83 25.34
C GLN A 65 -6.10 -7.89 24.15
N LEU A 66 -4.86 -8.35 24.36
CA LEU A 66 -3.91 -8.56 23.27
C LEU A 66 -4.32 -9.77 22.41
N GLY A 67 -5.00 -10.76 22.97
CA GLY A 67 -5.34 -12.01 22.28
C GLY A 67 -4.20 -13.03 22.35
N GLY A 68 -3.46 -13.04 23.46
CA GLY A 68 -2.32 -13.93 23.67
C GLY A 68 -1.07 -13.21 24.13
N GLU A 69 0.09 -13.77 23.78
CA GLU A 69 1.39 -13.27 24.21
C GLU A 69 1.80 -12.00 23.44
N PRO A 70 2.30 -10.95 24.12
CA PRO A 70 2.71 -9.70 23.46
C PRO A 70 3.78 -9.90 22.36
N ALA A 71 4.65 -10.90 22.53
CA ALA A 71 5.67 -11.24 21.55
C ALA A 71 5.08 -11.71 20.21
N TYR A 72 3.95 -12.41 20.26
CA TYR A 72 3.25 -12.88 19.06
C TYR A 72 2.66 -11.74 18.25
N ALA A 73 1.94 -10.82 18.91
CA ALA A 73 1.41 -9.61 18.27
C ALA A 73 2.52 -8.75 17.63
N LYS A 74 3.67 -8.62 18.31
CA LYS A 74 4.84 -7.91 17.77
C LYS A 74 5.40 -8.61 16.52
N ALA A 75 5.49 -9.94 16.53
CA ALA A 75 5.99 -10.70 15.38
C ALA A 75 5.07 -10.53 14.16
N ILE A 76 3.74 -10.60 14.36
CA ILE A 76 2.76 -10.35 13.31
C ILE A 76 2.92 -8.94 12.73
N ALA A 77 2.96 -7.92 13.59
CA ALA A 77 3.13 -6.54 13.14
C ALA A 77 4.45 -6.34 12.37
N ALA A 78 5.53 -7.02 12.77
CA ALA A 78 6.81 -6.99 12.06
C ALA A 78 6.75 -7.72 10.70
N ASP A 79 5.99 -8.80 10.58
CA ASP A 79 5.76 -9.49 9.32
C ASP A 79 4.96 -8.60 8.35
N ILE A 80 3.86 -8.01 8.81
CA ILE A 80 3.06 -7.03 8.06
C ILE A 80 3.91 -5.83 7.62
N ALA A 81 4.71 -5.26 8.53
CA ALA A 81 5.57 -4.11 8.22
C ALA A 81 6.66 -4.44 7.18
N ARG A 82 7.08 -5.70 7.08
CA ARG A 82 7.99 -6.19 6.04
C ARG A 82 7.28 -6.58 4.74
N GLY A 83 5.95 -6.50 4.70
CA GLY A 83 5.12 -6.91 3.56
C GLY A 83 4.92 -8.42 3.47
N ASP A 84 5.31 -9.21 4.48
CA ASP A 84 5.01 -10.64 4.52
C ASP A 84 3.59 -10.85 5.05
N LEU A 85 2.64 -10.96 4.12
CA LEU A 85 1.22 -11.21 4.39
C LEU A 85 0.85 -12.69 4.22
N THR A 86 1.84 -13.57 3.99
CA THR A 86 1.60 -14.97 3.64
C THR A 86 1.45 -15.88 4.85
N ARG A 87 1.92 -15.43 6.01
CA ARG A 87 1.93 -16.19 7.25
C ARG A 87 0.55 -16.15 7.90
N PRO A 88 -0.12 -17.30 8.08
CA PRO A 88 -1.45 -17.31 8.68
C PRO A 88 -1.36 -16.94 10.17
N ILE A 89 -2.20 -15.98 10.58
CA ILE A 89 -2.32 -15.57 11.97
C ILE A 89 -3.29 -16.53 12.68
N MET A 90 -2.81 -17.21 13.71
CA MET A 90 -3.60 -18.14 14.52
C MET A 90 -4.36 -17.36 15.58
N LEU A 91 -5.69 -17.48 15.55
CA LEU A 91 -6.58 -16.87 16.54
C LEU A 91 -7.02 -17.91 17.57
N GLY A 92 -6.86 -17.59 18.83
CA GLY A 92 -7.43 -18.31 19.95
C GLY A 92 -8.94 -18.13 20.07
N ARG A 93 -9.58 -19.00 20.86
CA ARG A 93 -11.05 -19.03 21.04
C ARG A 93 -11.62 -17.73 21.63
N HIS A 94 -10.82 -16.97 22.37
CA HIS A 94 -11.23 -15.76 23.09
C HIS A 94 -10.74 -14.46 22.44
N ASP A 95 -10.19 -14.54 21.22
CA ASP A 95 -9.49 -13.41 20.59
C ASP A 95 -10.40 -12.50 19.76
N ARG A 96 -11.73 -12.65 19.85
CA ARG A 96 -12.71 -11.97 18.98
C ARG A 96 -12.57 -10.45 18.95
N ASP A 97 -12.29 -9.83 20.10
CA ASP A 97 -12.13 -8.37 20.24
C ASP A 97 -10.68 -8.00 20.57
N SER A 98 -9.73 -8.88 20.24
CA SER A 98 -8.33 -8.71 20.59
C SER A 98 -7.53 -7.90 19.55
N MET A 99 -6.39 -7.38 19.97
CA MET A 99 -5.43 -6.74 19.07
C MET A 99 -4.94 -7.70 17.97
N VAL A 100 -4.69 -8.97 18.29
CA VAL A 100 -4.26 -9.97 17.29
C VAL A 100 -5.34 -10.19 16.23
N ARG A 101 -6.63 -10.15 16.59
CA ARG A 101 -7.72 -10.20 15.60
C ARG A 101 -7.69 -8.99 14.67
N ALA A 102 -7.52 -7.79 15.20
CA ALA A 102 -7.40 -6.58 14.38
C ALA A 102 -6.19 -6.64 13.43
N LEU A 103 -5.06 -7.21 13.87
CA LEU A 103 -3.90 -7.46 13.00
C LEU A 103 -4.21 -8.49 11.91
N ALA A 104 -4.99 -9.53 12.21
CA ALA A 104 -5.41 -10.52 11.21
C ALA A 104 -6.34 -9.93 10.14
N ASP A 105 -7.29 -9.09 10.57
CA ASP A 105 -8.17 -8.37 9.65
C ASP A 105 -7.37 -7.37 8.79
N MET A 106 -6.38 -6.69 9.38
CA MET A 106 -5.44 -5.82 8.66
C MET A 106 -4.61 -6.58 7.63
N GLN A 107 -4.03 -7.73 8.00
CA GLN A 107 -3.27 -8.58 7.06
C GLN A 107 -4.14 -9.00 5.89
N THR A 108 -5.38 -9.45 6.17
CA THR A 108 -6.32 -9.89 5.15
C THR A 108 -6.71 -8.76 4.20
N GLY A 109 -7.02 -7.58 4.74
CA GLY A 109 -7.35 -6.40 3.94
C GLY A 109 -6.18 -5.95 3.06
N LEU A 110 -4.96 -5.88 3.62
CA LEU A 110 -3.76 -5.55 2.85
C LEU A 110 -3.48 -6.58 1.76
N ALA A 111 -3.63 -7.87 2.05
CA ALA A 111 -3.40 -8.94 1.07
C ALA A 111 -4.40 -8.84 -0.10
N ALA A 112 -5.67 -8.54 0.20
CA ALA A 112 -6.69 -8.32 -0.82
C ALA A 112 -6.35 -7.11 -1.69
N THR A 113 -6.01 -5.97 -1.09
CA THR A 113 -5.63 -4.75 -1.84
C THR A 113 -4.40 -4.99 -2.73
N VAL A 114 -3.36 -5.66 -2.21
CA VAL A 114 -2.17 -6.00 -3.01
C VAL A 114 -2.53 -6.96 -4.14
N GLY A 115 -3.43 -7.92 -3.90
CA GLY A 115 -3.94 -8.83 -4.93
C GLY A 115 -4.68 -8.08 -6.04
N GLU A 116 -5.57 -7.15 -5.71
CA GLU A 116 -6.27 -6.30 -6.70
C GLU A 116 -5.29 -5.44 -7.52
N ILE A 117 -4.27 -4.87 -6.88
CA ILE A 117 -3.21 -4.12 -7.56
C ILE A 117 -2.45 -5.02 -8.54
N ALA A 118 -2.11 -6.26 -8.14
CA ALA A 118 -1.41 -7.20 -9.00
C ALA A 118 -2.24 -7.59 -10.24
N VAL A 119 -3.53 -7.87 -10.06
CA VAL A 119 -4.46 -8.16 -11.17
C VAL A 119 -4.58 -6.95 -12.10
N SER A 120 -4.68 -5.74 -11.55
CA SER A 120 -4.77 -4.50 -12.35
C SER A 120 -3.49 -4.25 -13.14
N ALA A 121 -2.32 -4.50 -12.54
CA ALA A 121 -1.03 -4.37 -13.21
C ALA A 121 -0.87 -5.34 -14.38
N ASP A 122 -1.33 -6.60 -14.22
CA ASP A 122 -1.33 -7.60 -15.28
C ASP A 122 -2.24 -7.20 -16.45
N ALA A 123 -3.44 -6.69 -16.15
CA ALA A 123 -4.36 -6.16 -17.16
C ALA A 123 -3.75 -4.96 -17.92
N ILE A 124 -3.08 -4.04 -17.22
CA ILE A 124 -2.37 -2.91 -17.84
C ILE A 124 -1.22 -3.39 -18.73
N ALA A 125 -0.46 -4.39 -18.27
CA ALA A 125 0.64 -4.97 -19.05
C ALA A 125 0.13 -5.62 -20.34
N SER A 126 -0.96 -6.39 -20.27
CA SER A 126 -1.62 -6.98 -21.45
C SER A 126 -2.10 -5.90 -22.43
N ALA A 127 -2.86 -4.92 -21.94
CA ALA A 127 -3.38 -3.83 -22.78
C ALA A 127 -2.25 -3.01 -23.44
N SER A 128 -1.15 -2.78 -22.72
CA SER A 128 0.02 -2.09 -23.26
C SER A 128 0.70 -2.91 -24.37
N GLY A 129 0.75 -4.24 -24.24
CA GLY A 129 1.23 -5.13 -25.29
C GLY A 129 0.36 -5.11 -26.55
N GLU A 130 -0.96 -5.09 -26.37
CA GLU A 130 -1.92 -4.94 -27.48
C GLU A 130 -1.77 -3.59 -28.19
N ILE A 131 -1.64 -2.49 -27.44
CA ILE A 131 -1.38 -1.15 -28.00
C ILE A 131 -0.08 -1.13 -28.79
N SER A 132 1.00 -1.71 -28.25
CA SER A 132 2.29 -1.76 -28.93
C SER A 132 2.20 -2.49 -30.27
N THR A 133 1.50 -3.63 -30.29
CA THR A 133 1.25 -4.41 -31.50
C THR A 133 0.40 -3.63 -32.50
N GLY A 134 -0.68 -2.98 -32.04
CA GLY A 134 -1.53 -2.15 -32.89
C GLY A 134 -0.80 -0.94 -33.47
N ASN A 135 0.12 -0.33 -32.71
CA ASN A 135 0.93 0.78 -33.19
C ASN A 135 1.94 0.34 -34.26
N LEU A 136 2.48 -0.88 -34.15
CA LEU A 136 3.34 -1.46 -35.17
C LEU A 136 2.57 -1.70 -36.48
N ASP A 137 1.37 -2.28 -36.42
CA ASP A 137 0.49 -2.46 -37.59
C ASP A 137 0.14 -1.11 -38.24
N LEU A 138 -0.27 -0.14 -37.43
CA LEU A 138 -0.60 1.20 -37.92
C LEU A 138 0.60 1.84 -38.62
N SER A 139 1.79 1.77 -38.02
CA SER A 139 3.03 2.29 -38.60
C SER A 139 3.34 1.64 -39.95
N GLN A 140 3.20 0.31 -40.06
CA GLN A 140 3.38 -0.42 -41.31
C GLN A 140 2.38 0.03 -42.38
N ARG A 141 1.10 0.18 -42.02
CA ARG A 141 0.06 0.66 -42.94
C ARG A 141 0.30 2.11 -43.37
N THR A 142 0.74 2.98 -42.47
CA THR A 142 1.13 4.36 -42.80
C THR A 142 2.31 4.37 -43.79
N ALA A 143 3.31 3.51 -43.60
CA ALA A 143 4.43 3.38 -44.53
C ALA A 143 3.97 2.89 -45.92
N GLN A 144 3.09 1.89 -45.96
CA GLN A 144 2.50 1.40 -47.22
C GLN A 144 1.68 2.48 -47.93
N GLN A 145 0.89 3.27 -47.19
CA GLN A 145 0.10 4.36 -47.74
C GLN A 145 0.98 5.49 -48.28
N ALA A 146 2.06 5.83 -47.59
CA ALA A 146 3.06 6.79 -48.08
C ALA A 146 3.67 6.32 -49.42
N ALA A 147 4.07 5.05 -49.51
CA ALA A 147 4.59 4.47 -50.75
C ALA A 147 3.55 4.44 -51.89
N ALA A 148 2.26 4.26 -51.57
CA ALA A 148 1.19 4.34 -52.55
C ALA A 148 0.96 5.77 -53.06
N LEU A 149 1.06 6.77 -52.18
CA LEU A 149 0.99 8.17 -52.55
C LEU A 149 2.18 8.59 -53.42
N GLU A 150 3.39 8.10 -53.13
CA GLU A 150 4.58 8.34 -53.95
C GLU A 150 4.40 7.77 -55.37
N ARG A 151 3.90 6.53 -55.51
CA ARG A 151 3.56 5.95 -56.82
C ARG A 151 2.49 6.75 -57.55
N THR A 152 1.51 7.28 -56.83
CA THR A 152 0.44 8.11 -57.42
C THR A 152 1.00 9.45 -57.92
N ALA A 153 1.88 10.09 -57.16
CA ALA A 153 2.56 11.32 -57.55
C ALA A 153 3.41 11.11 -58.82
N ALA A 154 4.22 10.05 -58.86
CA ALA A 154 5.01 9.70 -60.05
C ALA A 154 4.11 9.41 -61.27
N SER A 155 2.97 8.74 -61.06
CA SER A 155 1.99 8.50 -62.14
C SER A 155 1.39 9.81 -62.65
N MET A 156 1.10 10.76 -61.75
CA MET A 156 0.60 12.09 -62.12
C MET A 156 1.64 12.92 -62.86
N GLU A 157 2.93 12.81 -62.54
CA GLU A 157 4.01 13.44 -63.30
C GLU A 157 4.09 12.88 -64.72
N GLN A 158 4.02 11.56 -64.88
CA GLN A 158 4.04 10.91 -66.18
C GLN A 158 2.80 11.27 -67.02
N LEU A 159 1.61 11.32 -66.39
CA LEU A 159 0.38 11.79 -67.03
C LEU A 159 0.51 13.25 -67.47
N THR A 160 1.04 14.12 -66.61
CA THR A 160 1.25 15.54 -66.92
C THR A 160 2.20 15.71 -68.11
N SER A 161 3.28 14.93 -68.16
CA SER A 161 4.20 14.90 -69.30
C SER A 161 3.49 14.48 -70.60
N THR A 162 2.68 13.42 -70.54
CA THR A 162 1.90 12.93 -71.70
C THR A 162 0.88 13.97 -72.17
N VAL A 163 0.19 14.65 -71.25
CA VAL A 163 -0.77 15.71 -71.59
C VAL A 163 -0.06 16.90 -72.25
N ARG A 164 1.13 17.30 -71.77
CA ARG A 164 1.94 18.35 -72.42
C ARG A 164 2.34 17.94 -73.83
N GLN A 165 2.77 16.68 -74.02
CA GLN A 165 3.13 16.17 -75.33
C GLN A 165 1.93 16.17 -76.29
N ASN A 166 0.75 15.73 -75.83
CA ASN A 166 -0.48 15.75 -76.62
C ASN A 166 -0.90 17.17 -77.00
N ALA A 167 -0.74 18.15 -76.10
CA ALA A 167 -1.02 19.55 -76.40
C ALA A 167 -0.09 20.10 -77.50
N GLU A 168 1.21 19.78 -77.45
CA GLU A 168 2.15 20.18 -78.50
C GLU A 168 1.85 19.49 -79.83
N HIS A 169 1.53 18.18 -79.83
CA HIS A 169 1.09 17.45 -81.02
C HIS A 169 -0.16 18.07 -81.65
N ALA A 170 -1.16 18.44 -80.84
CA ALA A 170 -2.36 19.11 -81.32
C ALA A 170 -2.04 20.49 -81.94
N ARG A 171 -1.11 21.23 -81.33
CA ARG A 171 -0.64 22.52 -81.87
C ARG A 171 0.05 22.34 -83.23
N GLN A 172 0.95 21.37 -83.34
CA GLN A 172 1.64 21.05 -84.60
C GLN A 172 0.67 20.60 -85.69
N ALA A 173 -0.29 19.72 -85.35
CA ALA A 173 -1.33 19.28 -86.28
C ALA A 173 -2.21 20.46 -86.77
N SER A 174 -2.56 21.40 -85.86
CA SER A 174 -3.29 22.60 -86.22
C SER A 174 -2.50 23.50 -87.18
N THR A 175 -1.20 23.67 -86.98
CA THR A 175 -0.33 24.42 -87.91
C THR A 175 -0.26 23.74 -89.27
N LEU A 176 -0.03 22.43 -89.30
CA LEU A 176 0.04 21.66 -90.55
C LEU A 176 -1.28 21.73 -91.34
N ALA A 177 -2.42 21.67 -90.65
CA ALA A 177 -3.73 21.81 -91.27
C ALA A 177 -3.94 23.22 -91.87
N ALA A 178 -3.48 24.27 -91.17
CA ALA A 178 -3.54 25.65 -91.68
C ALA A 178 -2.67 25.83 -92.94
N ASP A 179 -1.45 25.29 -92.92
CA ASP A 179 -0.54 25.33 -94.07
C ASP A 179 -1.14 24.57 -95.27
N ALA A 180 -1.71 23.38 -95.05
CA ALA A 180 -2.38 22.60 -96.08
C ALA A 180 -3.60 23.33 -96.68
N SER A 181 -4.39 24.01 -95.83
CA SER A 181 -5.51 24.84 -96.29
C SER A 181 -5.03 26.00 -97.16
N ALA A 182 -3.96 26.70 -96.77
CA ALA A 182 -3.38 27.79 -97.55
C ALA A 182 -2.86 27.32 -98.92
N VAL A 183 -2.20 26.15 -98.97
CA VAL A 183 -1.76 25.54 -100.23
C VAL A 183 -2.97 25.16 -101.10
N ALA A 184 -4.03 24.60 -100.53
CA ALA A 184 -5.26 24.26 -101.26
C ALA A 184 -5.95 25.51 -101.82
N GLU A 185 -6.03 26.60 -101.07
CA GLU A 185 -6.55 27.89 -101.55
C GLU A 185 -5.74 28.45 -102.71
N ALA A 186 -4.41 28.45 -102.59
CA ALA A 186 -3.52 28.89 -103.65
C ALA A 186 -3.67 28.03 -104.92
N GLY A 187 -3.75 26.70 -104.76
CA GLY A 187 -4.02 25.76 -105.84
C GLY A 187 -5.38 25.99 -106.50
N GLY A 188 -6.43 26.23 -105.71
CA GLY A 188 -7.76 26.59 -106.19
C GLY A 188 -7.75 27.87 -107.02
N ALA A 189 -7.01 28.89 -106.60
CA ALA A 189 -6.84 30.13 -107.37
C ALA A 189 -6.13 29.89 -108.72
N VAL A 190 -5.15 28.98 -108.78
CA VAL A 190 -4.47 28.59 -110.03
C VAL A 190 -5.45 27.89 -110.97
N VAL A 191 -6.21 26.90 -110.49
CA VAL A 191 -7.20 26.18 -111.29
C VAL A 191 -8.30 27.12 -111.78
N GLY A 192 -8.78 28.03 -110.93
CA GLY A 192 -9.75 29.06 -111.32
C GLY A 192 -9.25 29.96 -112.46
N ARG A 193 -7.97 30.34 -112.43
CA ARG A 193 -7.34 31.07 -113.56
C ARG A 193 -7.29 30.23 -114.84
N MET A 194 -7.00 28.92 -114.76
CA MET A 194 -7.01 28.03 -115.94
C MET A 194 -8.40 27.91 -116.57
N VAL A 195 -9.45 27.74 -115.75
CA VAL A 195 -10.83 27.66 -116.27
C VAL A 195 -11.26 28.97 -116.92
N ALA A 196 -10.85 30.12 -116.39
CA ALA A 196 -11.16 31.42 -116.99
C ALA A 196 -10.39 31.72 -118.29
N THR A 197 -9.34 30.93 -118.60
CA THR A 197 -8.55 31.06 -119.83
C THR A 197 -8.88 29.99 -120.88
N MET A 198 -9.82 29.07 -120.59
CA MET A 198 -10.46 28.17 -121.55
C MET A 198 -11.74 28.81 -122.11
#